data_AF-A0A9X0KWD5-F1
#
_entry.id   AF-A0A9X0KWD5-F1
#
_cell.length_a   1.000
_cell.length_b   1.000
_cell.length_c   1.000
_cell.angle_alpha   90.00
_cell.angle_beta   90.00
_cell.angle_gamma   90.00
#
_symmetry.space_group_name_H-M   'P 1'
#
loop_
_entity.id
_entity.type
_entity.pdbx_description
1 polymer ?
#
loop_
_entity_poly.entity_id
_entity_poly.type
_entity_poly.pdbx_seq_one_letter_code
_entity_poly.pdbx_strand_id
1 'polypeptide(L)'
;MSCDSRPIQRWLSVHRSLTLLNERAAIMELKRVGSQASSKGPEAYFTGTVRIDPLNFPPEPARVSVASVTFEPGARSAWHTHPLGQTLIVTAGCGWTQCEGEPIVEIRAGDVIWCPPGHKHWHGASATTSMTHIAVQEALDGVAVVWMEKVTDEEYNVGPTAEPHAHSH
;
A
#
# COMPACT_ATOMS: atom_id res chain seq x y z
N MET A 1 -12.18 21.72 61.14
CA MET A 1 -12.75 21.71 59.78
C MET A 1 -11.59 21.70 58.79
N SER A 2 -11.18 20.51 58.35
CA SER A 2 -10.14 20.36 57.32
C SER A 2 -10.85 20.23 55.98
N CYS A 3 -10.65 21.20 55.10
CA CYS A 3 -11.21 21.20 53.76
C CYS A 3 -10.34 20.29 52.88
N ASP A 4 -10.91 19.15 52.46
CA ASP A 4 -10.23 18.15 51.65
C ASP A 4 -10.16 18.61 50.18
N SER A 5 -8.99 19.06 49.74
CA SER A 5 -8.72 19.61 48.41
C SER A 5 -8.41 18.55 47.33
N ARG A 6 -8.49 17.25 47.67
CA ARG A 6 -8.23 16.12 46.76
C ARG A 6 -9.14 16.02 45.52
N PRO A 7 -10.39 16.55 45.47
CA PRO A 7 -11.23 16.44 44.26
C PRO A 7 -10.76 17.34 43.10
N ILE A 8 -10.15 18.49 43.38
CA ILE A 8 -9.83 19.52 42.37
C ILE A 8 -8.54 19.17 41.61
N GLN A 9 -7.59 18.50 42.26
CA GLN A 9 -6.33 18.09 41.61
C GLN A 9 -6.51 16.96 40.58
N ARG A 10 -7.58 16.15 40.69
CA ARG A 10 -7.86 15.05 39.75
C ARG A 10 -8.47 15.55 38.43
N TRP A 11 -9.21 16.66 38.46
CA TRP A 11 -9.77 17.31 37.25
C TRP A 11 -8.72 18.04 36.41
N LEU A 12 -7.76 18.72 37.07
CA LEU A 12 -6.67 19.44 36.41
C LEU A 12 -5.69 18.51 35.70
N SER A 13 -5.44 17.31 36.24
CA SER A 13 -4.52 16.33 35.64
C SER A 13 -5.06 15.71 34.34
N VAL A 14 -6.35 15.36 34.32
CA VAL A 14 -7.00 14.79 33.11
C VAL A 14 -7.10 15.83 32.00
N HIS A 15 -7.43 17.09 32.32
CA HIS A 15 -7.46 18.17 31.32
C HIS A 15 -6.07 18.47 30.74
N ARG A 16 -5.02 18.50 31.57
CA ARG A 16 -3.64 18.72 31.09
C ARG A 16 -3.13 17.58 30.20
N SER A 17 -3.60 16.36 30.45
CA SER A 17 -3.23 15.18 29.66
C SER A 17 -3.95 15.11 28.31
N LEU A 18 -5.17 15.64 28.20
CA LEU A 18 -5.87 15.80 26.92
C LEU A 18 -5.27 16.93 26.06
N THR A 19 -4.80 18.03 26.68
CA THR A 19 -4.18 19.15 25.92
C THR A 19 -2.86 18.75 25.27
N LEU A 20 -2.02 17.94 25.95
CA LEU A 20 -0.73 17.48 25.42
C LEU A 20 -0.86 16.48 24.26
N LEU A 21 -1.94 15.69 24.22
CA LEU A 21 -2.25 14.81 23.08
C LEU A 21 -2.72 15.62 21.87
N ASN A 22 -3.43 16.72 22.10
CA ASN A 22 -3.90 17.63 21.04
C ASN A 22 -2.79 18.50 20.44
N GLU A 23 -1.73 18.82 21.18
CA GLU A 23 -0.62 19.64 20.66
C GLU A 23 0.30 18.89 19.68
N ARG A 24 0.33 17.55 19.72
CA ARG A 24 1.06 16.74 18.72
C ARG A 24 0.34 16.66 17.37
N ALA A 25 -0.96 16.91 17.32
CA ALA A 25 -1.76 16.85 16.10
C ALA A 25 -1.58 18.09 15.18
N ALA A 26 -0.83 19.11 15.62
CA ALA A 26 -0.75 20.41 14.95
C ALA A 26 0.62 20.74 14.33
N ILE A 27 1.60 19.82 14.36
CA ILE A 27 2.95 20.08 13.84
C ILE A 27 3.19 19.24 12.59
N MET A 28 3.69 19.89 11.53
CA MET A 28 4.13 19.24 10.29
C MET A 28 5.16 18.14 10.59
N GLU A 29 4.86 16.91 10.17
CA GLU A 29 5.77 15.77 10.33
C GLU A 29 6.61 15.59 9.05
N LEU A 30 7.93 15.46 9.22
CA LEU A 30 8.86 15.10 8.14
C LEU A 30 9.49 13.75 8.42
N LYS A 31 9.07 12.73 7.68
CA LYS A 31 9.70 11.41 7.66
C LYS A 31 10.87 11.45 6.68
N ARG A 32 12.11 11.49 7.19
CA ARG A 32 13.31 11.55 6.35
C ARG A 32 13.50 10.25 5.59
N VAL A 33 14.03 10.33 4.36
CA VAL A 33 14.44 9.14 3.60
C VAL A 33 15.38 8.27 4.44
N GLY A 34 15.15 6.97 4.47
CA GLY A 34 15.90 6.01 5.28
C GLY A 34 15.47 5.90 6.76
N SER A 35 14.53 6.71 7.24
CA SER A 35 14.02 6.61 8.63
C SER A 35 12.98 5.50 8.82
N GLN A 36 12.36 5.04 7.74
CA GLN A 36 11.38 3.96 7.75
C GLN A 36 12.03 2.71 7.14
N ALA A 37 12.17 1.65 7.93
CA ALA A 37 12.80 0.42 7.49
C ALA A 37 11.91 -0.34 6.50
N SER A 38 12.52 -0.90 5.47
CA SER A 38 11.86 -1.81 4.55
C SER A 38 11.50 -3.12 5.24
N SER A 39 10.50 -3.81 4.70
CA SER A 39 10.11 -5.16 5.10
C SER A 39 9.94 -6.07 3.89
N LYS A 40 10.00 -7.38 4.12
CA LYS A 40 9.65 -8.37 3.08
C LYS A 40 8.14 -8.53 3.03
N GLY A 41 7.57 -8.62 1.83
CA GLY A 41 6.17 -8.98 1.62
C GLY A 41 5.87 -10.35 2.25
N PRO A 42 4.82 -10.50 3.06
CA PRO A 42 4.46 -11.79 3.65
C PRO A 42 4.17 -12.84 2.58
N GLU A 43 4.71 -14.05 2.74
CA GLU A 43 4.51 -15.16 1.79
C GLU A 43 3.04 -15.51 1.59
N ALA A 44 2.19 -15.30 2.60
CA ALA A 44 0.75 -15.50 2.47
C ALA A 44 0.11 -14.60 1.39
N TYR A 45 0.67 -13.41 1.14
CA TYR A 45 0.07 -12.37 0.29
C TYR A 45 0.86 -12.12 -1.00
N PHE A 46 2.08 -12.64 -1.11
CA PHE A 46 2.96 -12.39 -2.26
C PHE A 46 3.65 -13.65 -2.75
N THR A 47 3.64 -13.87 -4.06
CA THR A 47 4.45 -14.91 -4.69
C THR A 47 5.74 -14.28 -5.21
N GLY A 48 6.87 -14.94 -4.98
CA GLY A 48 8.20 -14.38 -5.30
C GLY A 48 8.70 -13.37 -4.26
N THR A 49 9.75 -12.63 -4.62
CA THR A 49 10.41 -11.67 -3.71
C THR A 49 9.78 -10.29 -3.86
N VAL A 50 9.23 -9.78 -2.75
CA VAL A 50 8.62 -8.45 -2.67
C VAL A 50 9.21 -7.68 -1.50
N ARG A 51 9.57 -6.42 -1.72
CA ARG A 51 10.00 -5.47 -0.68
C ARG A 51 8.96 -4.36 -0.55
N ILE A 52 8.58 -4.07 0.69
CA ILE A 52 7.62 -3.01 1.04
C ILE A 52 8.37 -1.94 1.82
N ASP A 53 8.36 -0.71 1.33
CA ASP A 53 8.86 0.48 2.00
C ASP A 53 7.66 1.33 2.46
N PRO A 54 7.36 1.39 3.77
CA PRO A 54 6.29 2.23 4.29
C PRO A 54 6.58 3.72 3.97
N LEU A 55 5.57 4.45 3.49
CA LEU A 55 5.70 5.88 3.21
C LEU A 55 4.89 6.70 4.21
N ASN A 56 3.58 6.45 4.31
CA ASN A 56 2.73 7.17 5.24
C ASN A 56 1.52 6.36 5.71
N PHE A 57 1.18 6.50 6.99
CA PHE A 57 -0.04 5.97 7.60
C PHE A 57 -0.46 6.95 8.71
N PRO A 58 -1.05 8.09 8.34
CA PRO A 58 -1.46 9.11 9.30
C PRO A 58 -2.56 8.56 10.25
N PRO A 59 -2.61 9.05 11.51
CA PRO A 59 -3.65 8.67 12.44
C PRO A 59 -5.02 9.22 12.01
N GLU A 60 -6.08 8.73 12.67
CA GLU A 60 -7.43 9.29 12.53
C GLU A 60 -7.42 10.82 12.69
N PRO A 61 -8.25 11.56 11.92
CA PRO A 61 -9.36 11.07 11.08
C PRO A 61 -8.95 10.66 9.66
N ALA A 62 -7.65 10.69 9.31
CA ALA A 62 -7.21 10.21 8.01
C ALA A 62 -7.37 8.68 7.91
N ARG A 63 -7.69 8.20 6.71
CA ARG A 63 -7.88 6.76 6.43
C ARG A 63 -6.83 6.18 5.49
N VAL A 64 -6.02 7.05 4.89
CA VAL A 64 -5.09 6.70 3.82
C VAL A 64 -3.89 5.93 4.35
N SER A 65 -3.44 4.95 3.58
CA SER A 65 -2.17 4.27 3.75
C SER A 65 -1.39 4.37 2.43
N VAL A 66 -0.09 4.59 2.54
CA VAL A 66 0.81 4.79 1.41
C VAL A 66 2.08 3.98 1.61
N ALA A 67 2.45 3.18 0.61
CA ALA A 67 3.69 2.42 0.59
C ALA A 67 4.30 2.40 -0.80
N SER A 68 5.62 2.32 -0.89
CA SER A 68 6.32 1.93 -2.11
C SER A 68 6.54 0.43 -2.07
N VAL A 69 6.18 -0.28 -3.13
CA VAL A 69 6.30 -1.74 -3.22
C VAL A 69 7.14 -2.08 -4.44
N THR A 70 8.22 -2.82 -4.22
CA THR A 70 9.10 -3.34 -5.27
C THR A 70 8.90 -4.85 -5.40
N PHE A 71 8.61 -5.28 -6.62
CA PHE A 71 8.50 -6.68 -7.02
C PHE A 71 9.73 -7.05 -7.86
N GLU A 72 10.43 -8.12 -7.47
CA GLU A 72 11.45 -8.74 -8.31
C GLU A 72 10.81 -9.46 -9.52
N PRO A 73 11.56 -9.78 -10.60
CA PRO A 73 11.00 -10.47 -11.76
C PRO A 73 10.17 -11.72 -11.37
N GLY A 74 8.97 -11.84 -11.93
CA GLY A 74 8.03 -12.93 -11.61
C GLY A 74 7.25 -12.77 -10.30
N ALA A 75 7.58 -11.79 -9.45
CA ALA A 75 6.90 -11.56 -8.19
C ALA A 75 5.59 -10.78 -8.38
N ARG A 76 4.55 -11.18 -7.65
CA ARG A 76 3.22 -10.58 -7.72
C ARG A 76 2.45 -10.71 -6.41
N SER A 77 1.46 -9.84 -6.21
CA SER A 77 0.48 -10.00 -5.14
C SER A 77 -0.41 -11.22 -5.37
N ALA A 78 -1.00 -11.72 -4.29
CA ALA A 78 -2.18 -12.58 -4.36
C ALA A 78 -3.36 -11.78 -4.92
N TRP A 79 -4.40 -12.47 -5.39
CA TRP A 79 -5.66 -11.82 -5.66
C TRP A 79 -6.18 -11.12 -4.40
N HIS A 80 -6.71 -9.91 -4.55
CA HIS A 80 -7.24 -9.14 -3.44
C HIS A 80 -8.24 -8.07 -3.88
N THR A 81 -8.91 -7.47 -2.91
CA THR A 81 -9.81 -6.33 -3.11
C THR A 81 -9.51 -5.23 -2.08
N HIS A 82 -9.89 -4.00 -2.41
CA HIS A 82 -9.84 -2.85 -1.51
C HIS A 82 -11.26 -2.29 -1.30
N PRO A 83 -11.73 -2.05 -0.06
CA PRO A 83 -13.10 -1.62 0.20
C PRO A 83 -13.40 -0.21 -0.28
N LEU A 84 -12.37 0.64 -0.44
CA LEU A 84 -12.47 2.00 -0.97
C LEU A 84 -11.61 2.20 -2.23
N GLY A 85 -11.22 1.09 -2.87
CA GLY A 85 -10.34 1.09 -4.05
C GLY A 85 -8.87 1.35 -3.72
N GLN A 86 -8.04 1.33 -4.77
CA GLN A 86 -6.61 1.57 -4.68
C GLN A 86 -6.11 2.32 -5.92
N THR A 87 -5.21 3.27 -5.69
CA THR A 87 -4.44 3.92 -6.75
C THR A 87 -3.01 3.42 -6.71
N LEU A 88 -2.48 3.03 -7.87
CA LEU A 88 -1.08 2.69 -8.06
C LEU A 88 -0.42 3.74 -8.95
N ILE A 89 0.80 4.13 -8.62
CA ILE A 89 1.63 5.03 -9.44
C ILE A 89 2.96 4.33 -9.67
N VAL A 90 3.21 3.87 -10.88
CA VAL A 90 4.44 3.14 -11.19
C VAL A 90 5.62 4.13 -11.25
N THR A 91 6.70 3.80 -10.55
CA THR A 91 7.88 4.68 -10.42
C THR A 91 9.13 4.12 -11.09
N ALA A 92 9.21 2.80 -11.28
CA ALA A 92 10.33 2.16 -11.97
C ALA A 92 9.95 0.81 -12.57
N GLY A 93 10.65 0.45 -13.65
CA GLY A 93 10.57 -0.90 -14.24
C GLY A 93 9.35 -1.14 -15.11
N CYS A 94 9.02 -2.43 -15.27
CA CYS A 94 7.91 -2.92 -16.09
C CYS A 94 7.20 -4.06 -15.35
N GLY A 95 5.91 -3.88 -15.14
CA GLY A 95 5.05 -4.80 -14.39
C GLY A 95 3.79 -5.17 -15.14
N TRP A 96 2.99 -6.01 -14.50
CA TRP A 96 1.69 -6.43 -14.98
C TRP A 96 0.62 -6.17 -13.91
N THR A 97 -0.59 -5.91 -14.36
CA THR A 97 -1.79 -5.83 -13.51
C THR A 97 -2.96 -6.49 -14.21
N GLN A 98 -3.91 -7.01 -13.45
CA GLN A 98 -5.12 -7.63 -13.98
C GLN A 98 -6.28 -7.50 -12.99
N CYS A 99 -7.45 -7.12 -13.49
CA CYS A 99 -8.73 -7.34 -12.81
C CYS A 99 -9.33 -8.69 -13.23
N GLU A 100 -10.00 -9.39 -12.32
CA GLU A 100 -10.59 -10.69 -12.61
C GLU A 100 -11.52 -10.64 -13.84
N GLY A 101 -11.27 -11.53 -14.80
CA GLY A 101 -12.02 -11.58 -16.07
C GLY A 101 -11.56 -10.60 -17.14
N GLU A 102 -10.60 -9.71 -16.86
CA GLU A 102 -10.02 -8.78 -17.82
C GLU A 102 -8.65 -9.26 -18.33
N PRO A 103 -8.16 -8.73 -19.47
CA PRO A 103 -6.81 -9.01 -19.95
C PRO A 103 -5.73 -8.52 -18.96
N ILE A 104 -4.58 -9.20 -18.96
CA ILE A 104 -3.38 -8.70 -18.26
C ILE A 104 -2.85 -7.48 -19.03
N VAL A 105 -2.59 -6.40 -18.31
CA VAL A 105 -2.10 -5.13 -18.86
C VAL A 105 -0.67 -4.89 -18.38
N GLU A 106 0.21 -4.52 -19.32
CA GLU A 106 1.55 -4.05 -19.00
C GLU A 106 1.51 -2.63 -18.43
N ILE A 107 2.28 -2.38 -17.36
CA ILE A 107 2.38 -1.09 -16.68
C ILE A 107 3.84 -0.67 -16.53
N ARG A 108 4.13 0.61 -16.76
CA ARG A 108 5.48 1.20 -16.79
C ARG A 108 5.54 2.48 -15.98
N ALA A 109 6.76 2.91 -15.64
CA ALA A 109 6.99 4.15 -14.89
C ALA A 109 6.25 5.35 -15.51
N GLY A 110 5.46 6.04 -14.69
CA GLY A 110 4.58 7.14 -15.09
C GLY A 110 3.10 6.74 -15.21
N ASP A 111 2.78 5.46 -15.34
CA ASP A 111 1.40 4.99 -15.40
C ASP A 111 0.71 5.12 -14.03
N VAL A 112 -0.59 5.45 -14.09
CA VAL A 112 -1.48 5.52 -12.93
C VAL A 112 -2.61 4.53 -13.13
N ILE A 113 -2.78 3.63 -12.17
CA ILE A 113 -3.79 2.58 -12.19
C ILE A 113 -4.79 2.87 -11.10
N TRP A 114 -6.08 2.81 -11.44
CA TRP A 114 -7.18 2.85 -10.49
C TRP A 114 -7.85 1.48 -10.44
N CYS A 115 -7.78 0.84 -9.26
CA CYS A 115 -8.46 -0.42 -8.95
C CYS A 115 -9.74 -0.07 -8.16
N PRO A 116 -10.95 -0.17 -8.76
CA PRO A 116 -12.15 0.33 -8.10
C PRO A 116 -12.54 -0.50 -6.85
N PRO A 117 -13.35 0.08 -5.93
CA PRO A 117 -13.76 -0.60 -4.70
C PRO A 117 -14.36 -1.98 -4.94
N GLY A 118 -13.86 -3.00 -4.25
CA GLY A 118 -14.35 -4.38 -4.33
C GLY A 118 -13.98 -5.15 -5.61
N HIS A 119 -13.28 -4.53 -6.56
CA HIS A 119 -12.81 -5.25 -7.76
C HIS A 119 -11.63 -6.14 -7.40
N LYS A 120 -11.74 -7.44 -7.70
CA LYS A 120 -10.68 -8.42 -7.46
C LYS A 120 -9.58 -8.23 -8.49
N HIS A 121 -8.35 -8.03 -8.03
CA HIS A 121 -7.21 -7.77 -8.89
C HIS A 121 -5.90 -8.29 -8.30
N TRP A 122 -4.87 -8.34 -9.13
CA TRP A 122 -3.48 -8.51 -8.73
C TRP A 122 -2.59 -7.58 -9.55
N HIS A 123 -1.38 -7.38 -9.05
CA HIS A 123 -0.31 -6.61 -9.71
C HIS A 123 1.05 -7.12 -9.27
N GLY A 124 2.05 -6.90 -10.11
CA GLY A 124 3.41 -7.38 -9.86
C GLY A 124 4.40 -6.97 -10.94
N ALA A 125 5.60 -7.51 -10.83
CA ALA A 125 6.62 -7.45 -11.86
C ALA A 125 6.17 -8.20 -13.12
N SER A 126 6.82 -7.90 -14.24
CA SER A 126 6.77 -8.76 -15.42
C SER A 126 7.65 -10.00 -15.20
N ALA A 127 7.60 -10.96 -16.13
CA ALA A 127 8.38 -12.20 -16.00
C ALA A 127 9.90 -11.99 -15.89
N THR A 128 10.44 -10.92 -16.47
CA THR A 128 11.89 -10.70 -16.60
C THR A 128 12.38 -9.37 -16.04
N THR A 129 11.48 -8.45 -15.68
CA THR A 129 11.84 -7.11 -15.21
C THR A 129 11.16 -6.81 -13.88
N SER A 130 11.90 -6.25 -12.93
CA SER A 130 11.33 -5.76 -11.69
C SER A 130 10.39 -4.58 -11.94
N MET A 131 9.50 -4.31 -10.99
CA MET A 131 8.63 -3.14 -11.02
C MET A 131 8.49 -2.55 -9.62
N THR A 132 8.47 -1.22 -9.54
CA THR A 132 8.16 -0.50 -8.29
C THR A 132 7.00 0.45 -8.55
N HIS A 133 6.04 0.47 -7.62
CA HIS A 133 4.97 1.45 -7.61
C HIS A 133 4.74 2.01 -6.21
N ILE A 134 4.12 3.17 -6.13
CA ILE A 134 3.48 3.70 -4.93
C ILE A 134 2.05 3.17 -4.91
N ALA A 135 1.65 2.53 -3.82
CA ALA A 135 0.27 2.12 -3.56
C ALA A 135 -0.38 3.10 -2.58
N VAL A 136 -1.59 3.55 -2.93
CA VAL A 136 -2.41 4.45 -2.11
C VAL A 136 -3.80 3.83 -1.96
N GLN A 137 -4.22 3.57 -0.73
CA GLN A 137 -5.56 3.04 -0.44
C GLN A 137 -6.06 3.54 0.91
N GLU A 138 -7.38 3.62 1.06
CA GLU A 138 -8.03 3.99 2.32
C GLU A 138 -8.57 2.76 3.06
N ALA A 139 -8.56 2.82 4.39
CA ALA A 139 -9.23 1.84 5.24
C ALA A 139 -10.73 2.19 5.44
N LEU A 140 -11.58 1.16 5.41
CA LEU A 140 -12.96 1.20 5.87
C LEU A 140 -13.08 0.25 7.07
N ASP A 141 -13.55 0.75 8.22
CA ASP A 141 -13.70 -0.02 9.45
C ASP A 141 -12.41 -0.77 9.87
N GLY A 142 -11.26 -0.12 9.70
CA GLY A 142 -9.94 -0.67 10.00
C GLY A 142 -9.39 -1.65 8.95
N VAL A 143 -10.15 -1.93 7.88
CA VAL A 143 -9.76 -2.84 6.80
C VAL A 143 -9.38 -2.04 5.56
N ALA A 144 -8.14 -2.16 5.12
CA ALA A 144 -7.67 -1.55 3.86
C ALA A 144 -7.61 -2.56 2.71
N VAL A 145 -7.50 -3.86 2.97
CA VAL A 145 -7.33 -4.90 1.96
C VAL A 145 -7.99 -6.19 2.43
N VAL A 146 -8.64 -6.90 1.50
CA VAL A 146 -9.14 -8.26 1.70
C VAL A 146 -8.38 -9.19 0.77
N TRP A 147 -7.46 -9.96 1.35
CA TRP A 147 -6.62 -10.92 0.64
C TRP A 147 -7.39 -12.19 0.28
N MET A 148 -7.06 -12.77 -0.87
CA MET A 148 -7.66 -13.99 -1.41
C MET A 148 -6.55 -14.98 -1.80
N GLU A 149 -6.85 -15.91 -2.71
CA GLU A 149 -5.90 -16.91 -3.19
C GLU A 149 -4.73 -16.32 -3.99
N LYS A 150 -3.67 -17.12 -4.11
CA LYS A 150 -2.52 -16.79 -4.94
C LYS A 150 -2.89 -16.79 -6.41
N VAL A 151 -2.31 -15.83 -7.15
CA VAL A 151 -2.24 -15.92 -8.62
C VAL A 151 -1.37 -17.11 -8.98
N THR A 152 -1.95 -18.10 -9.67
CA THR A 152 -1.24 -19.31 -10.06
C THR A 152 -0.19 -19.01 -11.12
N ASP A 153 0.78 -19.90 -11.32
CA ASP A 153 1.74 -19.74 -12.42
C ASP A 153 1.02 -19.81 -13.79
N GLU A 154 -0.04 -20.60 -13.90
CA GLU A 154 -0.85 -20.70 -15.13
C GLU A 154 -1.57 -19.38 -15.44
N GLU A 155 -2.17 -18.74 -14.43
CA GLU A 155 -2.78 -17.40 -14.57
C GLU A 155 -1.74 -16.32 -14.89
N TYR A 156 -0.54 -16.43 -14.32
CA TYR A 156 0.52 -15.45 -14.54
C TYR A 156 1.20 -15.59 -15.91
N ASN A 157 1.41 -16.82 -16.38
CA ASN A 157 2.19 -17.10 -17.59
C ASN A 157 1.43 -16.81 -18.90
N VAL A 158 0.15 -16.45 -18.84
CA VAL A 158 -0.60 -15.93 -20.01
C VAL A 158 -0.39 -14.42 -20.22
N GLY A 159 0.47 -13.78 -19.41
CA GLY A 159 0.83 -12.37 -19.56
C GLY A 159 1.52 -12.05 -20.89
N PRO A 160 1.63 -10.76 -21.24
CA PRO A 160 2.25 -10.34 -22.50
C PRO A 160 3.64 -10.93 -22.67
N THR A 161 3.85 -11.67 -23.77
CA THR A 161 5.20 -12.06 -24.18
C THR A 161 5.94 -10.82 -24.67
N ALA A 162 7.23 -10.69 -24.34
CA ALA A 162 8.06 -9.65 -24.91
C ALA A 162 8.10 -9.82 -26.44
N GLU A 163 7.25 -9.10 -27.17
CA GLU A 163 7.40 -8.94 -28.60
C GLU A 163 8.76 -8.28 -28.83
N PRO A 164 9.67 -8.89 -29.62
CA PRO A 164 10.90 -8.20 -29.99
C PRO A 164 10.47 -6.95 -30.73
N HIS A 165 10.70 -5.78 -30.12
CA HIS A 165 10.40 -4.50 -30.74
C HIS A 165 10.98 -4.50 -32.16
N ALA A 166 10.10 -4.65 -33.16
CA ALA A 166 10.48 -4.49 -34.54
C ALA A 166 10.98 -3.06 -34.66
N HIS A 167 12.30 -2.91 -34.83
CA HIS A 167 12.92 -1.65 -35.20
C HIS A 167 12.33 -1.24 -36.55
N SER A 168 11.26 -0.45 -36.54
CA SER A 168 10.81 0.26 -37.73
C SER A 168 11.81 1.38 -37.98
N HIS A 169 12.60 1.19 -39.04
CA HIS A 169 13.44 2.19 -39.69
C HIS A 169 12.62 3.37 -40.22
#